data_AF-A0A2R4BJ88-F1
#
_entry.id   AF-A0A2R4BJ88-F1
#
_cell.length_a   1.000
_cell.length_b   1.000
_cell.length_c   1.000
_cell.angle_alpha   90.00
_cell.angle_beta   90.00
_cell.angle_gamma   90.00
#
_symmetry.space_group_name_H-M   'P 1'
#
loop_
_entity.id
_entity.type
_entity.pdbx_description
1 polymer ?
#
loop_
_entity_poly.entity_id
_entity_poly.type
_entity_poly.pdbx_seq_one_letter_code
_entity_poly.pdbx_strand_id
1 'polypeptide(L)'
;MNVPIDVKRLLPIWEHFRAATDIAPIRDEAHYARMTEMLEALLDETQGDEAHPAMGLVDIVGDLIEDYEAEHHPLPEATGVQALKFLMEQHGLKQSDLTEIGSQGVVSEILTGKRELNIRQVRALSERFGVSAASFV
;
A
#
# COMPACT_ATOMS: atom_id res chain seq x y z
N MET A 1 6.45 -27.51 27.33
CA MET A 1 6.42 -27.13 28.76
C MET A 1 6.08 -25.65 28.78
N ASN A 2 4.83 -25.27 29.10
CA ASN A 2 4.43 -23.85 29.12
C ASN A 2 5.01 -23.20 30.37
N VAL A 3 6.02 -22.36 30.20
CA VAL A 3 6.49 -21.47 31.26
C VAL A 3 5.36 -20.48 31.56
N PRO A 4 4.90 -20.35 32.82
CA PRO A 4 3.87 -19.37 33.15
C PRO A 4 4.40 -17.95 32.87
N ILE A 5 3.63 -17.17 32.12
CA ILE A 5 3.97 -15.78 31.80
C ILE A 5 3.86 -14.94 33.08
N ASP A 6 5.00 -14.41 33.54
CA ASP A 6 5.05 -13.53 34.71
C ASP A 6 4.81 -12.06 34.31
N VAL A 7 3.52 -11.71 34.16
CA VAL A 7 3.09 -10.37 33.78
C VAL A 7 3.60 -9.29 34.73
N LYS A 8 3.73 -9.59 36.05
CA LYS A 8 4.20 -8.61 37.03
C LYS A 8 5.65 -8.19 36.78
N ARG A 9 6.45 -9.09 36.23
CA ARG A 9 7.83 -8.80 35.82
C ARG A 9 7.90 -8.11 34.46
N LEU A 10 6.99 -8.43 33.53
CA LEU A 10 7.01 -7.87 32.17
C LEU A 10 6.47 -6.43 32.12
N LEU A 11 5.46 -6.10 32.93
CA LEU A 11 4.81 -4.77 32.89
C LEU A 11 5.80 -3.60 33.06
N PRO A 12 6.72 -3.59 34.05
CA PRO A 12 7.67 -2.49 34.17
C PRO A 12 8.62 -2.36 32.97
N ILE A 13 8.99 -3.47 32.35
CA ILE A 13 9.86 -3.50 31.16
C ILE A 13 9.11 -2.89 29.97
N TRP A 14 7.86 -3.30 29.79
CA TRP A 14 6.98 -2.77 28.76
C TRP A 14 6.72 -1.27 28.94
N GLU A 15 6.42 -0.80 30.14
CA GLU A 15 6.22 0.62 30.41
C GLU A 15 7.48 1.44 30.14
N HIS A 16 8.66 0.91 30.49
CA HIS A 16 9.93 1.58 30.17
C HIS A 16 10.17 1.64 28.66
N PHE A 17 9.93 0.55 27.94
CA PHE A 17 10.05 0.48 26.49
C PHE A 17 9.09 1.45 25.80
N ARG A 18 7.81 1.45 26.20
CA ARG A 18 6.80 2.37 25.66
C ARG A 18 7.16 3.82 25.96
N ALA A 19 7.65 4.14 27.16
CA ALA A 19 8.04 5.51 27.49
C ALA A 19 9.21 6.02 26.63
N ALA A 20 10.10 5.13 26.18
CA ALA A 20 11.23 5.49 25.33
C ALA A 20 10.87 5.56 23.83
N THR A 21 9.90 4.77 23.38
CA THR A 21 9.59 4.58 21.95
C THR A 21 8.25 5.15 21.52
N ASP A 22 7.34 5.39 22.45
CA ASP A 22 5.93 5.75 22.20
C ASP A 22 5.15 4.68 21.38
N ILE A 23 5.63 3.43 21.34
CA ILE A 23 4.99 2.35 20.59
C ILE A 23 3.66 1.95 21.23
N ALA A 24 2.58 2.22 20.48
CA ALA A 24 1.20 1.92 20.78
C ALA A 24 0.37 2.11 19.48
N PRO A 25 -0.91 1.70 19.44
CA PRO A 25 -1.82 2.08 18.36
C PRO A 25 -1.75 3.59 18.08
N ILE A 26 -1.54 3.94 16.82
CA ILE A 26 -1.35 5.32 16.36
C ILE A 26 -2.67 6.07 16.51
N ARG A 27 -2.63 7.27 17.09
CA ARG A 27 -3.83 8.02 17.50
C ARG A 27 -4.07 9.30 16.72
N ASP A 28 -3.01 9.84 16.15
CA ASP A 28 -3.02 11.11 15.46
C ASP A 28 -1.80 11.21 14.52
N GLU A 29 -1.82 12.25 13.69
CA GLU A 29 -0.81 12.52 12.67
C GLU A 29 0.59 12.73 13.26
N ALA A 30 0.68 13.33 14.46
CA ALA A 30 1.97 13.56 15.10
C ALA A 30 2.56 12.25 15.60
N HIS A 31 1.73 11.32 16.10
CA HIS A 31 2.13 9.97 16.49
C HIS A 31 2.54 9.15 15.27
N TYR A 32 1.79 9.25 14.17
CA TYR A 32 2.12 8.64 12.88
C TYR A 32 3.52 9.03 12.42
N ALA A 33 3.81 10.34 12.36
CA ALA A 33 5.13 10.84 11.95
C ALA A 33 6.27 10.28 12.82
N ARG A 34 6.07 10.17 14.15
CA ARG A 34 7.07 9.56 15.05
C ARG A 34 7.28 8.07 14.80
N MET A 35 6.22 7.32 14.50
CA MET A 35 6.34 5.89 14.18
C MET A 35 7.04 5.68 12.83
N THR A 36 6.80 6.55 11.84
CA THR A 36 7.52 6.51 10.55
C THR A 36 9.01 6.77 10.74
N GLU A 37 9.39 7.81 11.50
CA GLU A 37 10.80 8.08 11.83
C GLU A 37 11.46 6.90 12.57
N MET A 38 10.71 6.24 13.47
CA MET A 38 11.18 5.04 14.16
C MET A 38 11.40 3.86 13.20
N LEU A 39 10.47 3.63 12.28
CA LEU A 39 10.58 2.56 11.28
C LEU A 39 11.81 2.78 10.39
N GLU A 40 12.03 4.01 9.91
CA GLU A 40 13.21 4.38 9.13
C GLU A 40 14.50 4.09 9.90
N ALA A 41 14.59 4.54 11.16
CA ALA A 41 15.76 4.28 12.00
C ALA A 41 16.01 2.78 12.26
N LEU A 42 14.95 1.99 12.41
CA LEU A 42 15.06 0.53 12.57
C LEU A 42 15.58 -0.15 11.30
N LEU A 43 15.07 0.26 10.13
CA LEU A 43 15.52 -0.27 8.84
C LEU A 43 16.98 0.08 8.58
N ASP A 44 17.39 1.31 8.87
CA ASP A 44 18.79 1.75 8.77
C ASP A 44 19.71 0.91 9.68
N GLU A 45 19.30 0.65 10.93
CA GLU A 45 20.07 -0.18 11.86
C GLU A 45 20.23 -1.62 11.36
N THR A 46 19.20 -2.19 10.72
CA THR A 46 19.28 -3.56 10.20
C THR A 46 20.28 -3.72 9.06
N GLN A 47 20.63 -2.63 8.37
CA GLN A 47 21.48 -2.63 7.17
C GLN A 47 21.04 -3.67 6.11
N GLY A 48 19.74 -3.97 6.05
CA GLY A 48 19.16 -4.97 5.14
C GLY A 48 19.36 -6.44 5.56
N ASP A 49 19.79 -6.71 6.80
CA ASP A 49 19.84 -8.07 7.35
C ASP A 49 18.44 -8.51 7.81
N GLU A 50 17.78 -9.35 7.00
CA GLU A 50 16.46 -9.92 7.31
C GLU A 50 16.46 -10.83 8.57
N ALA A 51 17.63 -11.29 9.03
CA ALA A 51 17.74 -12.06 10.27
C ALA A 51 18.05 -11.19 11.49
N HIS A 52 18.15 -9.87 11.32
CA HIS A 52 18.50 -8.95 12.40
C HIS A 52 17.45 -8.99 13.53
N PRO A 53 17.84 -8.99 14.82
CA PRO A 53 16.89 -9.04 15.93
C PRO A 53 15.86 -7.90 15.95
N ALA A 54 16.17 -6.77 15.33
CA ALA A 54 15.26 -5.64 15.20
C ALA A 54 14.14 -5.87 14.17
N MET A 55 14.23 -6.87 13.28
CA MET A 55 13.19 -7.13 12.27
C MET A 55 11.83 -7.42 12.91
N GLY A 56 11.80 -8.13 14.04
CA GLY A 56 10.53 -8.33 14.75
C GLY A 56 9.91 -7.03 15.28
N LEU A 57 10.70 -5.97 15.48
CA LEU A 57 10.20 -4.65 15.84
C LEU A 57 9.82 -3.83 14.61
N VAL A 58 10.55 -3.97 13.50
CA VAL A 58 10.18 -3.42 12.18
C VAL A 58 8.78 -3.88 11.80
N ASP A 59 8.50 -5.19 11.92
CA ASP A 59 7.18 -5.76 11.63
C ASP A 59 6.09 -5.10 12.48
N ILE A 60 6.29 -5.02 13.79
CA ILE A 60 5.31 -4.42 14.72
C ILE A 60 5.04 -2.95 14.39
N VAL A 61 6.08 -2.16 14.14
CA VAL A 61 5.91 -0.73 13.83
C VAL A 61 5.27 -0.55 12.45
N GLY A 62 5.65 -1.37 11.47
CA GLY A 62 5.04 -1.40 10.14
C GLY A 62 3.55 -1.69 10.19
N ASP A 63 3.14 -2.72 10.92
CA ASP A 63 1.72 -3.08 11.10
C ASP A 63 0.92 -1.93 11.73
N LEU A 64 1.49 -1.22 12.73
CA LEU A 64 0.83 -0.08 13.37
C LEU A 64 0.62 1.10 12.41
N ILE A 65 1.60 1.33 11.52
CA ILE A 65 1.54 2.36 10.48
C ILE A 65 0.49 1.98 9.43
N GLU A 66 0.51 0.73 8.95
CA GLU A 66 -0.46 0.21 7.97
C GLU A 66 -1.89 0.32 8.50
N ASP A 67 -2.14 -0.09 9.75
CA ASP A 67 -3.46 0.00 10.38
C ASP A 67 -3.98 1.45 10.41
N TYR A 68 -3.11 2.42 10.73
CA TYR A 68 -3.48 3.84 10.75
C TYR A 68 -3.75 4.39 9.36
N GLU A 69 -2.89 4.08 8.38
CA GLU A 69 -3.04 4.50 6.99
C GLU A 69 -4.31 3.94 6.36
N ALA A 70 -4.65 2.68 6.63
CA ALA A 70 -5.87 2.07 6.12
C ALA A 70 -7.14 2.84 6.53
N GLU A 71 -7.17 3.39 7.76
CA GLU A 71 -8.30 4.16 8.27
C GLU A 71 -8.28 5.65 7.84
N HIS A 72 -7.10 6.28 7.83
CA HIS A 72 -6.97 7.74 7.67
C HIS A 72 -6.52 8.18 6.28
N HIS A 73 -5.80 7.32 5.57
CA HIS A 73 -5.28 7.55 4.22
C HIS A 73 -5.62 6.37 3.31
N PRO A 74 -6.92 5.99 3.21
CA PRO A 74 -7.30 4.89 2.34
C PRO A 74 -6.77 5.18 0.94
N LEU A 75 -5.96 4.26 0.42
CA LEU A 75 -5.49 4.35 -0.95
C LEU A 75 -6.74 4.53 -1.83
N PRO A 76 -6.79 5.57 -2.68
CA PRO A 76 -7.92 5.72 -3.57
C PRO A 76 -8.01 4.44 -4.39
N GLU A 77 -9.18 3.80 -4.42
CA GLU A 77 -9.43 2.69 -5.32
C GLU A 77 -9.05 3.17 -6.72
N ALA A 78 -8.00 2.58 -7.28
CA ALA A 78 -7.56 2.91 -8.61
C ALA A 78 -8.65 2.43 -9.55
N THR A 79 -9.49 3.37 -10.02
CA THR A 79 -10.50 3.06 -11.02
C THR A 79 -9.82 2.44 -12.24
N GLY A 80 -10.50 1.54 -12.95
CA GLY A 80 -9.94 0.97 -14.17
C GLY A 80 -9.49 2.02 -15.21
N VAL A 81 -10.07 3.22 -15.15
CA VAL A 81 -9.63 4.38 -15.95
C VAL A 81 -8.27 4.93 -15.49
N GLN A 82 -8.02 5.05 -14.19
CA GLN A 82 -6.71 5.48 -13.66
C GLN A 82 -5.63 4.45 -13.99
N ALA A 83 -5.92 3.16 -13.82
CA ALA A 83 -5.01 2.08 -14.22
C ALA A 83 -4.68 2.14 -15.72
N LEU A 84 -5.69 2.37 -16.57
CA LEU A 84 -5.49 2.54 -18.01
C LEU A 84 -4.63 3.78 -18.33
N LYS A 85 -4.87 4.92 -17.69
CA LYS A 85 -4.05 6.13 -17.89
C LYS A 85 -2.59 5.89 -17.52
N PHE A 86 -2.37 5.25 -16.37
CA PHE A 86 -1.04 4.90 -15.91
C PHE A 86 -0.32 3.99 -16.91
N LEU A 87 -0.98 2.92 -17.37
CA LEU A 87 -0.41 2.01 -18.37
C LEU A 87 -0.16 2.69 -19.72
N MET A 88 -1.02 3.61 -20.14
CA MET A 88 -0.77 4.42 -21.34
C MET A 88 0.50 5.26 -21.18
N GLU A 89 0.69 5.92 -20.04
CA GLU A 89 1.85 6.76 -19.76
C GLU A 89 3.15 5.94 -19.69
N GLN A 90 3.14 4.84 -18.94
CA GLN A 90 4.30 3.94 -18.80
C GLN A 90 4.77 3.36 -20.15
N HIS A 91 3.83 3.10 -21.06
CA HIS A 91 4.12 2.54 -22.39
C HIS A 91 4.20 3.60 -23.50
N GLY A 92 4.08 4.90 -23.18
CA GLY A 92 4.11 6.00 -24.17
C GLY A 92 2.99 5.95 -25.22
N LEU A 93 1.83 5.37 -24.87
CA LEU A 93 0.71 5.15 -25.77
C LEU A 93 -0.24 6.36 -25.83
N LYS A 94 -0.70 6.69 -27.03
CA LYS A 94 -1.77 7.65 -27.26
C LYS A 94 -3.12 6.94 -27.29
N GLN A 95 -4.19 7.71 -27.15
CA GLN A 95 -5.56 7.19 -27.25
C GLN A 95 -5.85 6.50 -28.59
N SER A 96 -5.21 6.95 -29.68
CA SER A 96 -5.29 6.34 -31.01
C SER A 96 -4.72 4.92 -31.06
N ASP A 97 -3.86 4.57 -30.11
CA ASP A 97 -3.09 3.33 -30.15
C ASP A 97 -3.79 2.19 -29.40
N LEU A 98 -4.93 2.48 -28.74
CA LEU A 98 -5.78 1.54 -28.01
C LEU A 98 -6.92 1.00 -28.89
N THR A 99 -6.56 0.42 -30.03
CA THR A 99 -7.51 -0.08 -31.04
C THR A 99 -8.45 -1.18 -30.54
N GLU A 100 -8.03 -1.94 -29.52
CA GLU A 100 -8.81 -2.98 -28.86
C GLU A 100 -10.02 -2.43 -28.10
N ILE A 101 -9.91 -1.19 -27.62
CA ILE A 101 -11.01 -0.46 -26.98
C ILE A 101 -11.98 0.04 -28.05
N GLY A 102 -11.47 0.70 -29.08
CA GLY A 102 -12.26 1.23 -30.19
C GLY A 102 -11.61 2.45 -30.83
N SER A 103 -12.44 3.34 -31.39
CA SER A 103 -11.96 4.60 -31.95
C SER A 103 -11.42 5.53 -30.86
N GLN A 104 -10.57 6.49 -31.25
CA GLN A 104 -10.01 7.48 -30.33
C GLN A 104 -11.10 8.24 -29.53
N GLY A 105 -12.27 8.48 -30.13
CA GLY A 105 -13.42 9.06 -29.42
C GLY A 105 -13.96 8.17 -28.30
N VAL A 106 -14.09 6.86 -28.52
CA VAL A 106 -14.52 5.89 -27.50
C VAL A 106 -13.51 5.82 -26.36
N VAL A 107 -12.21 5.82 -26.68
CA VAL A 107 -11.15 5.85 -25.68
C VAL A 107 -11.23 7.13 -24.85
N SER A 108 -11.44 8.28 -25.48
CA SER A 108 -11.63 9.55 -24.78
C SER A 108 -12.84 9.55 -23.84
N GLU A 109 -13.99 9.02 -24.28
CA GLU A 109 -15.18 8.88 -23.44
C GLU A 109 -14.92 8.02 -22.20
N ILE A 110 -14.14 6.93 -22.36
CA ILE A 110 -13.74 6.07 -21.24
C ILE A 110 -12.78 6.81 -20.30
N LEU A 111 -11.75 7.47 -20.83
CA LEU A 111 -10.77 8.20 -20.03
C LEU A 111 -11.35 9.41 -19.29
N THR A 112 -12.49 9.92 -19.75
CA THR A 112 -13.26 11.00 -19.12
C THR A 112 -14.42 10.51 -18.25
N GLY A 113 -14.61 9.19 -18.12
CA GLY A 113 -15.65 8.59 -17.29
C GLY A 113 -17.07 8.69 -17.86
N LYS A 114 -17.24 9.14 -19.12
CA LYS A 114 -18.54 9.18 -19.80
C LYS A 114 -19.03 7.79 -20.21
N ARG A 115 -18.10 6.83 -20.27
CA ARG A 115 -18.37 5.45 -20.67
C ARG A 115 -17.50 4.50 -19.86
N GLU A 116 -18.07 3.36 -19.47
CA GLU A 116 -17.33 2.31 -18.78
C GLU A 116 -16.68 1.33 -19.77
N LEU A 117 -15.58 0.72 -19.34
CA LEU A 117 -14.98 -0.42 -20.03
C LEU A 117 -15.93 -1.61 -19.95
N ASN A 118 -16.17 -2.28 -21.07
CA ASN A 118 -16.87 -3.56 -21.06
C ASN A 118 -15.90 -4.74 -20.86
N ILE A 119 -16.44 -5.90 -20.49
CA ILE A 119 -15.67 -7.12 -20.20
C ILE A 119 -14.75 -7.53 -21.37
N ARG A 120 -15.17 -7.33 -22.62
CA ARG A 120 -14.32 -7.64 -23.79
C ARG A 120 -13.10 -6.72 -23.84
N GLN A 121 -13.28 -5.43 -23.58
CA GLN A 121 -12.19 -4.44 -23.55
C GLN A 121 -11.26 -4.68 -22.37
N VAL A 122 -11.80 -4.97 -21.18
CA VAL A 122 -11.00 -5.32 -19.99
C VAL A 122 -10.07 -6.50 -20.29
N ARG A 123 -10.60 -7.59 -20.86
CA ARG A 123 -9.78 -8.76 -21.22
C ARG A 123 -8.68 -8.42 -22.21
N ALA A 124 -9.00 -7.64 -23.25
CA ALA A 124 -8.00 -7.25 -24.25
C ALA A 124 -6.89 -6.37 -23.66
N LEU A 125 -7.23 -5.46 -22.74
CA LEU A 125 -6.25 -4.63 -22.03
C LEU A 125 -5.39 -5.47 -21.09
N SER A 126 -5.99 -6.39 -20.34
CA SER A 126 -5.26 -7.35 -19.49
C SER A 126 -4.25 -8.16 -20.28
N GLU A 127 -4.64 -8.70 -21.44
CA GLU A 127 -3.74 -9.43 -22.33
C GLU A 127 -2.62 -8.54 -22.88
N ARG A 128 -2.94 -7.31 -23.28
CA ARG A 128 -1.96 -6.37 -23.84
C ARG A 128 -0.90 -5.95 -22.81
N PHE A 129 -1.32 -5.64 -21.60
CA PHE A 129 -0.44 -5.09 -20.56
C PHE A 129 0.12 -6.15 -19.61
N GLY A 130 -0.36 -7.40 -19.70
CA GLY A 130 0.08 -8.48 -18.81
C GLY A 130 -0.36 -8.29 -17.36
N VAL A 131 -1.49 -7.61 -17.13
CA VAL A 131 -2.03 -7.32 -15.79
C VAL A 131 -3.37 -8.01 -15.57
N SER A 132 -3.76 -8.17 -14.30
CA SER A 132 -5.05 -8.77 -13.93
C SER A 132 -6.23 -7.97 -14.51
N ALA A 133 -7.31 -8.66 -14.89
CA ALA A 133 -8.57 -8.02 -15.26
C ALA A 133 -9.15 -7.14 -14.13
N ALA A 134 -8.87 -7.51 -12.88
CA ALA A 134 -9.28 -6.73 -11.72
C ALA A 134 -8.66 -5.33 -11.69
N SER A 135 -7.54 -5.10 -12.39
CA SER A 135 -6.93 -3.77 -12.49
C SER A 135 -7.76 -2.77 -13.30
N PHE A 136 -8.78 -3.23 -14.05
CA PHE A 136 -9.63 -2.39 -14.90
C PHE A 136 -11.11 -2.35 -14.47
N VAL A 137 -11.44 -2.94 -13.31
CA VAL A 137 -12.81 -3.00 -12.76
C VAL A 137 -13.03 -1.89 -11.75
#